data_AF-D3SLF9-F1
#
_entry.id   AF-D3SLF9-F1
#
_cell.length_a   1.000
_cell.length_b   1.000
_cell.length_c   1.000
_cell.angle_alpha   90.00
_cell.angle_beta   90.00
_cell.angle_gamma   90.00
#
_symmetry.space_group_name_H-M   'P 1'
#
loop_
_entity.id
_entity.type
_entity.pdbx_description
1 polymer ?
#
loop_
_entity_poly.entity_id
_entity_poly.type
_entity_poly.pdbx_seq_one_letter_code
_entity_poly.pdbx_strand_id
1 'polypeptide(L)' 'MRFLLYTWVVFLVLLIMGGLVWLNPTQVELVLTPSWNDVYYRIPPLPLGLLVDVVFLLGLLIGYTVANLTHIGRK' A
#
# COMPACT_ATOMS: atom_id res chain seq x y z
N MET A 1 7.81 -28.76 -4.99
CA MET A 1 6.79 -28.11 -5.87
C MET A 1 6.05 -26.97 -5.20
N ARG A 2 5.45 -27.13 -4.00
CA ARG A 2 4.68 -26.04 -3.34
C ARG A 2 5.50 -24.78 -3.06
N PHE A 3 6.74 -24.92 -2.59
CA PHE A 3 7.65 -23.80 -2.35
C PHE A 3 7.94 -22.97 -3.62
N LEU A 4 8.17 -23.64 -4.76
CA LEU A 4 8.36 -22.97 -6.05
C LEU A 4 7.10 -22.20 -6.46
N LEU A 5 5.92 -22.81 -6.30
CA LEU A 5 4.64 -22.15 -6.57
C LEU A 5 4.46 -20.88 -5.74
N TYR A 6 4.71 -20.93 -4.42
CA TYR A 6 4.61 -19.74 -3.57
C TYR A 6 5.59 -18.65 -3.99
N THR A 7 6.83 -19.02 -4.32
CA THR A 7 7.84 -18.07 -4.79
C THR A 7 7.40 -17.39 -6.08
N TRP A 8 6.86 -18.14 -7.04
CA TRP A 8 6.34 -17.59 -8.29
C TRP A 8 5.15 -16.66 -8.08
N VAL A 9 4.24 -16.99 -7.18
CA VAL A 9 3.11 -16.11 -6.85
C VAL A 9 3.60 -14.81 -6.25
N VAL A 10 4.53 -14.86 -5.27
CA VAL A 10 5.13 -13.66 -4.68
C VAL A 10 5.84 -12.82 -5.73
N PHE A 11 6.61 -13.45 -6.62
CA PHE A 11 7.29 -12.76 -7.71
C PHE A 11 6.30 -12.05 -8.64
N LEU A 12 5.20 -12.72 -9.01
CA LEU A 12 4.19 -12.16 -9.91
C LEU A 12 3.49 -10.96 -9.26
N VAL A 13 3.17 -11.04 -7.96
CA VAL A 13 2.62 -9.91 -7.19
C VAL A 13 3.60 -8.73 -7.21
N LEU A 14 4.88 -8.96 -6.89
CA LEU A 14 5.89 -7.89 -6.90
C LEU A 14 6.06 -7.28 -8.30
N LEU A 15 5.97 -8.09 -9.36
CA LEU A 15 6.07 -7.61 -10.73
C LEU A 15 4.88 -6.75 -11.13
N ILE A 16 3.66 -7.11 -10.71
CA ILE A 16 2.46 -6.29 -10.93
C ILE A 16 2.59 -4.95 -10.21
N MET A 17 3.00 -4.96 -8.93
CA MET A 17 3.17 -3.74 -8.12
C MET A 17 4.25 -2.83 -8.73
N GLY A 18 5.42 -3.38 -9.07
CA GLY A 18 6.46 -2.64 -9.77
C GLY A 18 5.99 -2.06 -11.11
N GLY A 19 5.21 -2.82 -11.87
CA GLY A 19 4.57 -2.35 -13.11
C GLY A 19 3.60 -1.20 -12.87
N LEU A 20 2.83 -1.24 -11.79
CA LEU A 20 1.88 -0.19 -11.41
C LEU A 20 2.60 1.12 -11.06
N VAL A 21 3.70 1.05 -10.31
CA VAL A 21 4.59 2.19 -10.04
C VAL A 21 5.18 2.76 -11.33
N TRP A 22 5.67 1.89 -12.22
CA TRP A 22 6.29 2.30 -13.46
C TRP A 22 5.31 2.95 -14.45
N LEU A 23 4.09 2.42 -14.56
CA LEU A 23 3.04 2.97 -15.42
C LEU A 23 2.44 4.28 -14.90
N ASN A 24 2.56 4.56 -13.60
CA ASN A 24 1.99 5.74 -12.96
C ASN A 24 3.08 6.58 -12.26
N PRO A 25 3.99 7.20 -13.03
CA PRO A 25 5.11 7.98 -12.47
C PRO A 25 4.70 9.34 -11.92
N THR A 26 3.44 9.75 -12.13
CA THR A 26 2.87 11.01 -11.65
C THR A 26 3.14 11.16 -10.16
N GLN A 27 3.79 12.26 -9.79
CA GLN A 27 4.10 12.57 -8.41
C GLN A 27 2.86 13.11 -7.71
N VAL A 28 2.56 12.57 -6.53
CA VAL A 28 1.52 13.07 -5.65
C VAL A 28 2.12 13.53 -4.33
N GLU A 29 1.61 14.66 -3.83
CA GLU A 29 1.98 15.22 -2.53
C GLU A 29 0.84 15.02 -1.54
N LEU A 30 1.16 14.45 -0.38
CA LEU A 30 0.23 14.34 0.74
C LEU A 30 0.35 15.58 1.60
N VAL A 31 -0.70 16.39 1.61
CA VAL A 31 -0.83 17.58 2.46
C VAL A 31 -1.37 17.15 3.83
N LEU A 32 -0.55 17.25 4.87
CA LEU A 32 -0.89 16.77 6.21
C LEU A 32 -1.74 17.75 7.00
N THR A 33 -1.60 19.04 6.72
CA THR A 33 -2.29 20.12 7.44
C THR A 33 -2.99 21.06 6.48
N PRO A 34 -4.20 21.55 6.82
CA PRO A 34 -4.74 22.74 6.16
C PRO A 34 -3.74 23.89 6.33
N SER A 35 -3.74 24.85 5.39
CA SER A 35 -2.82 25.99 5.41
C SER A 35 -2.94 26.74 6.73
N TRP A 36 -1.88 26.71 7.55
CA TRP A 36 -1.79 27.50 8.77
C TRP A 36 -0.69 28.53 8.58
N ASN A 37 -1.03 29.82 8.55
CA ASN A 37 -0.09 30.90 8.22
C ASN A 37 0.67 30.68 6.89
N ASP A 38 -0.02 30.23 5.84
CA ASP A 38 0.58 29.95 4.51
C ASP A 38 1.68 28.87 4.47
N VAL A 39 1.90 28.17 5.59
CA VAL A 39 2.84 27.04 5.66
C VAL A 39 2.08 25.73 5.46
N TYR A 40 2.50 24.95 4.49
CA TYR A 40 2.01 23.60 4.24
C TYR A 40 3.01 22.58 4.75
N TYR A 41 2.60 21.75 5.71
CA TYR A 41 3.36 20.53 6.03
C TYR A 41 3.01 19.46 4.99
N ARG A 42 3.98 19.15 4.13
CA ARG A 42 3.84 18.19 3.03
C ARG A 42 4.82 17.06 3.23
N ILE A 43 4.38 15.84 2.94
CA ILE A 43 5.29 14.70 2.78
C ILE A 43 6.01 14.87 1.44
N PRO A 44 7.29 14.43 1.32
CA PRO A 44 7.97 14.39 0.04
C PRO A 44 7.11 13.74 -1.06
N PRO A 45 7.13 14.28 -2.29
CA PRO A 45 6.36 13.73 -3.40
C PRO A 45 6.76 12.28 -3.64
N LEU A 46 5.76 11.45 -3.94
CA LEU A 46 5.93 10.03 -4.22
C LEU A 46 5.11 9.61 -5.45
N PRO A 47 5.52 8.56 -6.18
CA PRO A 47 4.77 8.09 -7.35
C PRO A 47 3.36 7.65 -6.95
N LEU A 48 2.35 8.02 -7.74
CA LEU A 48 0.96 7.62 -7.50
C LEU A 48 0.82 6.10 -7.41
N GLY A 49 1.52 5.35 -8.26
CA GLY A 49 1.48 3.88 -8.20
C GLY A 49 1.99 3.35 -6.85
N LEU A 50 3.02 3.98 -6.26
CA LEU A 50 3.52 3.61 -4.95
C LEU A 50 2.48 3.88 -3.86
N LEU A 51 1.75 5.00 -3.95
CA LEU A 51 0.68 5.32 -3.01
C LEU A 51 -0.41 4.24 -3.02
N VAL A 52 -0.84 3.82 -4.22
CA VAL A 52 -1.86 2.79 -4.41
C VAL A 52 -1.40 1.46 -3.80
N ASP A 53 -0.17 1.06 -4.07
CA ASP A 53 0.42 -0.17 -3.51
C ASP A 53 0.43 -0.16 -1.98
N VAL A 54 0.88 0.95 -1.38
CA VAL A 54 0.92 1.12 0.08
C VAL A 54 -0.48 1.04 0.68
N VAL A 55 -1.46 1.75 0.10
CA VAL A 55 -2.85 1.74 0.58
C VAL A 55 -3.47 0.35 0.44
N PHE A 56 -3.22 -0.36 -0.66
CA PHE A 56 -3.69 -1.73 -0.86
C PHE A 56 -3.14 -2.69 0.20
N LEU A 57 -1.83 -2.65 0.46
CA LEU A 57 -1.19 -3.47 1.49
C LEU A 57 -1.72 -3.16 2.90
N LEU A 58 -1.93 -1.87 3.20
CA LEU A 58 -2.54 -1.46 4.47
C LEU A 58 -3.96 -2.00 4.61
N GLY A 59 -4.77 -1.95 3.55
CA GLY A 59 -6.12 -2.52 3.52
C GLY A 59 -6.12 -4.02 3.79
N LEU A 60 -5.21 -4.78 3.17
CA LEU A 60 -5.04 -6.21 3.44
C LEU A 60 -4.64 -6.48 4.89
N LEU A 61 -3.69 -5.71 5.44
CA LEU A 61 -3.23 -5.85 6.82
C LEU A 61 -4.35 -5.57 7.83
N ILE A 62 -5.12 -4.50 7.61
CA ILE A 62 -6.27 -4.14 8.44
C ILE A 62 -7.33 -5.24 8.35
N GLY A 63 -7.68 -5.69 7.15
CA GLY A 63 -8.65 -6.76 6.94
C GLY A 63 -8.25 -8.06 7.63
N TYR A 64 -6.98 -8.46 7.51
CA TYR A 64 -6.42 -9.61 8.22
C TYR A 64 -6.49 -9.46 9.75
N THR A 65 -6.16 -8.27 10.26
CA THR A 65 -6.21 -8.00 11.71
C THR A 65 -7.64 -8.09 12.24
N VAL A 66 -8.61 -7.49 11.55
CA VAL A 66 -10.04 -7.56 11.90
C VAL A 66 -10.57 -8.98 11.84
N ALA A 67 -10.23 -9.74 10.79
CA ALA A 67 -10.61 -11.14 10.67
C ALA A 67 -10.08 -12.00 11.83
N ASN A 68 -8.84 -11.77 12.26
CA ASN A 68 -8.28 -12.49 13.41
C ASN A 68 -8.95 -12.11 14.74
N LEU A 69 -9.20 -10.81 14.97
CA LEU A 69 -9.87 -10.35 16.19
C LEU A 69 -11.29 -10.92 16.30
N THR A 70 -12.05 -10.94 15.20
CA THR A 70 -13.40 -11.52 15.17
C THR A 70 -13.39 -13.04 15.34
N HIS A 71 -12.37 -13.74 14.86
CA HIS A 71 -12.22 -15.18 15.09
C HIS A 71 -11.88 -15.50 16.55
N ILE A 72 -11.03 -14.68 17.19
CA ILE A 72 -10.69 -14.85 18.62
C ILE A 72 -11.92 -14.58 19.51
N GLY A 73 -12.73 -13.56 19.20
CA GLY A 73 -13.94 -13.25 19.97
C GLY A 73 -15.10 -14.26 19.85
N ARG A 74 -14.97 -15.27 18.98
CA ARG A 74 -15.95 -16.37 18.82
C ARG A 74 -15.54 -17.69 19.48
N LYS A 75 -14.32 -17.76 20.04
CA LYS A 75 -13.88 -18.87 20.87
C LYS A 75 -14.14 -18.57 22.34
#